data_AF-A0A7S2PRH9-F1
#
_entry.id   AF-A0A7S2PRH9-F1
#
_cell.length_a   1.000
_cell.length_b   1.000
_cell.length_c   1.000
_cell.angle_alpha   90.00
_cell.angle_beta   90.00
_cell.angle_gamma   90.00
#
_symmetry.space_group_name_H-M   'P 1'
#
loop_
_entity.id
_entity.type
_entity.pdbx_description
1 polymer ?
#
loop_
_entity_poly.entity_id
_entity_poly.type
_entity_poly.pdbx_seq_one_letter_code
_entity_poly.pdbx_strand_id
1 'polypeptide(L)'
;QRAAAAAAPAPAPVASPPPPTEGAAAARDDGPDLAAFDALYERDVTESARNTSLRTDWTKMQVHWNLPRRCAGEPFRFLSTFKAHCRGSQNIAERILRLCFVKYEEGASRSDVEDYRKTLYAMVDERTQRSEPAKPMQAAGEPQAEEPPPRKTSRTKRDTSAASAAAAPATDDALRARLRGEGRLQGSVRLVGRSEQRKQASINGVYALLKEGLKGKPAYEKADGSASRYIFYSERKGRWKIAESIDDSAGNFAYAKSKSDAPPGPSLRWMVFEGNKLGFTEDLAVRCEPFGLDA
;
A
#
# COMPACT_ATOMS: atom_id res chain seq x y z
N GLN A 1 -9.29 43.96 67.25
CA GLN A 1 -8.67 44.04 65.92
C GLN A 1 -9.59 43.35 64.92
N ARG A 2 -10.42 44.11 64.20
CA ARG A 2 -11.26 43.60 63.11
C ARG A 2 -10.67 44.12 61.79
N ALA A 3 -10.18 43.20 60.96
CA ALA A 3 -9.57 43.49 59.68
C ALA A 3 -10.66 43.90 58.66
N ALA A 4 -10.46 45.04 58.02
CA ALA A 4 -11.28 45.53 56.93
C ALA A 4 -10.94 44.76 55.64
N ALA A 5 -11.93 44.11 55.04
CA ALA A 5 -11.82 43.48 53.74
C ALA A 5 -11.85 44.57 52.65
N ALA A 6 -10.77 44.65 51.86
CA ALA A 6 -10.70 45.50 50.69
C ALA A 6 -11.57 44.91 49.56
N ALA A 7 -12.51 45.72 49.06
CA ALA A 7 -13.36 45.38 47.93
C ALA A 7 -12.54 45.34 46.63
N ALA A 8 -12.70 44.27 45.85
CA ALA A 8 -12.10 44.14 44.53
C ALA A 8 -12.75 45.11 43.52
N PRO A 9 -11.99 45.67 42.57
CA PRO A 9 -12.52 46.56 41.55
C PRO A 9 -13.43 45.81 40.56
N ALA A 10 -14.52 46.47 40.16
CA ALA A 10 -15.48 45.96 39.19
C ALA A 10 -14.83 45.74 37.80
N PRO A 11 -15.21 44.68 37.06
CA PRO A 11 -14.72 44.45 35.71
C PRO A 11 -15.23 45.52 34.74
N ALA A 12 -14.33 46.00 33.87
CA ALA A 12 -14.64 46.96 32.83
C ALA A 12 -15.67 46.40 31.82
N PRO A 13 -16.53 47.25 31.23
CA PRO A 13 -17.53 46.82 30.25
C PRO A 13 -16.85 46.28 28.98
N VAL A 14 -17.18 45.04 28.65
CA VAL A 14 -16.77 44.38 27.40
C VAL A 14 -17.52 45.07 26.25
N ALA A 15 -16.78 45.68 25.33
CA ALA A 15 -17.35 46.30 24.13
C ALA A 15 -18.01 45.25 23.24
N SER A 16 -19.25 45.50 22.83
CA SER A 16 -19.98 44.67 21.87
C SER A 16 -19.27 44.67 20.51
N PRO A 17 -19.17 43.50 19.83
CA PRO A 17 -18.63 43.44 18.48
C PRO A 17 -19.53 44.19 17.49
N PRO A 18 -18.96 44.83 16.46
CA PRO A 18 -19.72 45.53 15.43
C PRO A 18 -20.57 44.55 14.60
N PRO A 19 -21.71 45.01 14.05
CA PRO A 19 -22.55 44.20 13.18
C PRO A 19 -21.83 43.85 11.87
N PRO A 20 -22.11 42.68 11.28
CA PRO A 20 -21.50 42.26 10.02
C PRO A 20 -21.98 43.15 8.87
N THR A 21 -21.01 43.66 8.11
CA THR A 21 -21.22 44.44 6.89
C THR A 21 -21.83 43.53 5.81
N GLU A 22 -23.11 43.76 5.49
CA GLU A 22 -23.74 43.23 4.28
C GLU A 22 -23.18 43.94 3.04
N GLY A 23 -22.72 43.17 2.06
CA GLY A 23 -22.43 43.69 0.72
C GLY A 23 -21.03 43.38 0.18
N ALA A 24 -20.68 42.10 0.05
CA ALA A 24 -19.67 41.67 -0.91
C ALA A 24 -20.22 40.45 -1.66
N ALA A 25 -20.41 40.61 -2.97
CA ALA A 25 -20.79 39.53 -3.87
C ALA A 25 -19.83 38.35 -3.68
N ALA A 26 -20.39 37.20 -3.32
CA ALA A 26 -19.64 35.97 -3.12
C ALA A 26 -18.88 35.62 -4.41
N ALA A 27 -17.57 35.87 -4.40
CA ALA A 27 -16.65 35.11 -5.22
C ALA A 27 -16.94 33.63 -4.94
N ARG A 28 -17.18 32.86 -5.99
CA ARG A 28 -17.27 31.41 -5.87
C ARG A 28 -15.95 30.95 -5.26
N ASP A 29 -16.03 30.45 -4.03
CA ASP A 29 -14.95 29.73 -3.37
C ASP A 29 -14.74 28.46 -4.19
N ASP A 30 -13.88 28.55 -5.20
CA ASP A 30 -13.38 27.42 -5.95
C ASP A 30 -12.62 26.56 -4.94
N GLY A 31 -13.32 25.56 -4.39
CA GLY A 31 -12.78 24.65 -3.40
C GLY A 31 -11.40 24.13 -3.79
N PRO A 32 -10.56 23.77 -2.81
CA PRO A 32 -9.12 23.62 -3.01
C PRO A 32 -8.79 22.75 -4.22
N ASP A 33 -8.02 23.33 -5.13
CA ASP A 33 -7.44 22.71 -6.31
C ASP A 33 -6.82 21.33 -5.95
N LEU A 34 -6.96 20.34 -6.84
CA LEU A 34 -6.40 19.00 -6.69
C LEU A 34 -4.88 19.04 -6.47
N ALA A 35 -4.21 19.99 -7.10
CA ALA A 35 -2.80 20.26 -6.85
C ALA A 35 -2.56 20.74 -5.42
N ALA A 36 -3.49 21.48 -4.81
CA ALA A 36 -3.42 21.93 -3.43
C ALA A 36 -3.59 20.78 -2.43
N PHE A 37 -4.38 19.74 -2.71
CA PHE A 37 -4.50 18.58 -1.80
C PHE A 37 -3.23 17.72 -1.79
N ASP A 38 -2.70 17.37 -2.98
CA ASP A 38 -1.44 16.64 -3.07
C ASP A 38 -0.25 17.53 -2.64
N ALA A 39 -0.30 18.86 -2.85
CA ALA A 39 0.69 19.80 -2.34
C ALA A 39 0.60 19.98 -0.82
N LEU A 40 -0.59 20.05 -0.21
CA LEU A 40 -0.77 20.03 1.25
C LEU A 40 -0.11 18.77 1.84
N TYR A 41 -0.28 17.64 1.16
CA TYR A 41 0.33 16.39 1.58
C TYR A 41 1.87 16.38 1.43
N GLU A 42 2.40 16.88 0.32
CA GLU A 42 3.86 16.94 0.11
C GLU A 42 4.55 18.02 0.95
N ARG A 43 3.85 19.12 1.27
CA ARG A 43 4.41 20.28 1.97
C ARG A 43 4.38 20.15 3.49
N ASP A 44 3.35 19.51 4.05
CA ASP A 44 3.09 19.62 5.49
C ASP A 44 3.25 18.31 6.29
N VAL A 45 3.60 17.17 5.65
CA VAL A 45 3.90 15.95 6.42
C VAL A 45 5.30 16.07 7.05
N THR A 46 5.33 16.60 8.27
CA THR A 46 6.50 16.65 9.14
C THR A 46 7.17 15.28 9.24
N GLU A 47 8.49 15.24 9.41
CA GLU A 47 9.22 13.98 9.64
C GLU A 47 8.67 13.22 10.88
N SER A 48 8.14 13.97 11.86
CA SER A 48 7.36 13.47 13.00
C SER A 48 6.18 12.60 12.56
N ALA A 49 5.36 13.09 11.61
CA ALA A 49 4.20 12.38 11.08
C ALA A 49 4.58 11.09 10.32
N ARG A 50 5.76 11.06 9.68
CA ARG A 50 6.27 9.90 8.93
C ARG A 50 6.76 8.78 9.85
N ASN A 51 7.31 9.14 11.01
CA ASN A 51 7.94 8.19 11.94
C ASN A 51 6.98 7.57 12.97
N THR A 52 5.75 8.07 13.07
CA THR A 52 4.72 7.49 13.95
C THR A 52 4.07 6.24 13.38
N SER A 53 3.90 5.21 14.23
CA SER A 53 3.31 3.94 13.83
C SER A 53 1.78 4.04 13.69
N LEU A 54 1.32 4.08 12.43
CA LEU A 54 -0.07 3.77 12.08
C LEU A 54 -0.32 2.27 12.27
N ARG A 55 -1.43 1.92 12.92
CA ARG A 55 -1.87 0.52 13.05
C ARG A 55 -3.13 0.31 12.25
N THR A 56 -3.10 -0.68 11.35
CA THR A 56 -4.26 -1.06 10.55
C THR A 56 -4.97 -2.25 11.18
N ASP A 57 -6.25 -2.10 11.52
CA ASP A 57 -7.15 -3.19 11.90
C ASP A 57 -7.97 -3.62 10.69
N TRP A 58 -7.57 -4.75 10.11
CA TRP A 58 -8.23 -5.35 8.95
C TRP A 58 -9.57 -5.99 9.28
N THR A 59 -9.82 -6.37 10.54
CA THR A 59 -11.11 -6.97 10.91
C THR A 59 -12.21 -5.92 10.92
N LYS A 60 -11.87 -4.70 11.34
CA LYS A 60 -12.79 -3.57 11.42
C LYS A 60 -12.71 -2.59 10.26
N MET A 61 -11.78 -2.82 9.32
CA MET A 61 -11.50 -1.92 8.20
C MET A 61 -11.21 -0.50 8.70
N GLN A 62 -10.29 -0.40 9.66
CA GLN A 62 -9.94 0.83 10.36
C GLN A 62 -8.43 1.07 10.37
N VAL A 63 -8.02 2.33 10.25
CA VAL A 63 -6.67 2.77 10.64
C VAL A 63 -6.77 3.48 11.97
N HIS A 64 -5.87 3.12 12.88
CA HIS A 64 -5.67 3.80 14.14
C HIS A 64 -4.36 4.54 14.13
N TRP A 65 -4.40 5.77 14.64
CA TRP A 65 -3.21 6.48 15.06
C TRP A 65 -3.27 6.67 16.57
N ASN A 66 -2.27 6.12 17.26
CA ASN A 66 -2.08 6.36 18.68
C ASN A 66 -0.94 7.36 18.82
N LEU A 67 -1.24 8.56 19.30
CA LEU A 67 -0.22 9.55 19.54
C LEU A 67 0.34 9.40 20.96
N PRO A 68 1.67 9.30 21.11
CA PRO A 68 2.27 9.40 22.43
C PRO A 68 1.93 10.79 23.01
N ARG A 69 1.60 10.84 24.30
CA ARG A 69 1.23 12.08 25.02
C ARG A 69 2.27 13.17 24.76
N ARG A 70 1.97 14.13 23.90
CA ARG A 70 2.82 15.31 23.68
C ARG A 70 2.11 16.65 23.84
N CYS A 71 0.78 16.70 23.74
CA CYS A 71 0.02 17.93 24.00
C CYS A 71 -1.18 17.64 24.94
N ALA A 72 -1.33 18.43 26.00
CA ALA A 72 -2.46 18.42 26.96
C ALA A 72 -2.66 17.19 27.87
N GLY A 73 -1.66 16.31 28.03
CA GLY A 73 -1.63 15.30 29.11
C GLY A 73 -2.48 14.03 28.88
N GLU A 74 -3.44 14.06 27.96
CA GLU A 74 -4.24 12.88 27.60
C GLU A 74 -3.77 12.22 26.29
N PRO A 75 -3.74 10.88 26.23
CA PRO A 75 -3.41 10.17 25.01
C PRO A 75 -4.53 10.38 23.98
N PHE A 76 -4.18 10.92 22.83
CA PHE A 76 -5.13 11.20 21.77
C PHE A 76 -5.11 10.10 20.70
N ARG A 77 -6.28 9.55 20.36
CA ARG A 77 -6.43 8.48 19.37
C ARG A 77 -7.29 8.95 18.20
N PHE A 78 -6.71 8.96 17.01
CA PHE A 78 -7.44 9.17 15.77
C PHE A 78 -7.87 7.83 15.16
N LEU A 79 -9.06 7.84 14.56
CA LEU A 79 -9.62 6.71 13.82
C LEU A 79 -10.14 7.18 12.47
N SER A 80 -9.85 6.41 11.41
CA SER A 80 -10.47 6.57 10.10
C SER A 80 -10.95 5.22 9.58
N THR A 81 -12.17 5.18 9.01
CA THR A 81 -12.77 3.96 8.45
C THR A 81 -12.59 3.92 6.94
N PHE A 82 -11.96 2.87 6.42
CA PHE A 82 -11.70 2.77 4.97
C PHE A 82 -12.99 2.64 4.17
N LYS A 83 -13.92 1.84 4.67
CA LYS A 83 -15.09 1.38 3.91
C LYS A 83 -16.12 2.48 3.69
N ALA A 84 -16.38 3.30 4.71
CA ALA A 84 -17.43 4.31 4.67
C ALA A 84 -16.98 5.60 3.95
N HIS A 85 -15.82 6.14 4.32
CA HIS A 85 -15.43 7.49 3.89
C HIS A 85 -14.23 7.53 2.93
N CYS A 86 -13.50 6.42 2.81
CA CYS A 86 -12.32 6.33 1.93
C CYS A 86 -12.52 5.35 0.78
N ARG A 87 -13.76 4.90 0.53
CA ARG A 87 -14.15 3.99 -0.56
C ARG A 87 -13.27 2.74 -0.68
N GLY A 88 -12.85 2.19 0.46
CA GLY A 88 -11.98 1.02 0.54
C GLY A 88 -10.50 1.30 0.24
N SER A 89 -10.11 2.55 0.01
CA SER A 89 -8.72 2.93 -0.23
C SER A 89 -7.97 3.17 1.07
N GLN A 90 -7.02 2.28 1.38
CA GLN A 90 -6.14 2.41 2.54
C GLN A 90 -5.31 3.69 2.50
N ASN A 91 -4.73 3.99 1.33
CA ASN A 91 -3.85 5.14 1.15
C ASN A 91 -4.57 6.46 1.45
N ILE A 92 -5.85 6.58 1.09
CA ILE A 92 -6.65 7.78 1.39
C ILE A 92 -6.86 7.93 2.89
N ALA A 93 -7.24 6.85 3.58
CA ALA A 93 -7.45 6.89 5.02
C ALA A 93 -6.16 7.26 5.79
N GLU A 94 -5.02 6.72 5.38
CA GLU A 94 -3.71 7.06 5.96
C GLU A 94 -3.35 8.53 5.72
N ARG A 95 -3.60 9.05 4.51
CA ARG A 95 -3.36 10.46 4.18
C ARG A 95 -4.22 11.40 5.03
N ILE A 96 -5.53 11.11 5.15
CA ILE A 96 -6.45 11.90 5.98
C ILE A 96 -5.97 11.95 7.42
N LEU A 97 -5.57 10.80 7.96
CA LEU A 97 -5.05 10.72 9.31
C LEU A 97 -3.74 11.50 9.50
N ARG A 98 -2.87 11.56 8.49
CA ARG A 98 -1.62 12.37 8.52
C ARG A 98 -1.93 13.85 8.56
N LEU A 99 -2.87 14.31 7.74
CA LEU A 99 -3.32 15.70 7.76
C LEU A 99 -3.97 16.06 9.10
N CYS A 100 -4.77 15.17 9.69
CA CYS A 100 -5.33 15.36 11.03
C CYS A 100 -4.24 15.51 12.10
N PHE A 101 -3.15 14.74 11.99
CA PHE A 101 -2.02 14.84 12.90
C PHE A 101 -1.27 16.16 12.76
N VAL A 102 -1.01 16.62 11.54
CA VAL A 102 -0.39 17.94 11.30
C VAL A 102 -1.25 19.04 11.92
N LYS A 103 -2.57 19.01 11.72
CA LYS A 103 -3.50 19.97 12.32
C LYS A 103 -3.46 19.95 13.85
N TYR A 104 -3.26 18.77 14.44
CA TYR A 104 -3.06 18.63 15.87
C TYR A 104 -1.70 19.18 16.35
N GLU A 105 -0.61 18.96 15.60
CA GLU A 105 0.72 19.53 15.89
C GLU A 105 0.70 21.08 15.83
N GLU A 106 -0.15 21.67 14.99
CA GLU A 106 -0.42 23.12 14.95
C GLU A 106 -1.16 23.66 16.19
N GLY A 107 -1.53 22.79 17.14
CA GLY A 107 -2.23 23.17 18.37
C GLY A 107 -3.75 23.24 18.23
N ALA A 108 -4.32 22.72 17.14
CA ALA A 108 -5.78 22.66 16.99
C ALA A 108 -6.40 21.76 18.08
N SER A 109 -7.60 22.13 18.55
CA SER A 109 -8.28 21.34 19.56
C SER A 109 -8.76 20.00 18.99
N ARG A 110 -9.12 19.06 19.88
CA ARG A 110 -9.76 17.79 19.48
C ARG A 110 -10.92 18.03 18.51
N SER A 111 -11.80 18.97 18.86
CA SER A 111 -13.00 19.26 18.07
C SER A 111 -12.64 19.75 16.67
N ASP A 112 -11.68 20.68 16.59
CA ASP A 112 -11.24 21.25 15.32
C ASP A 112 -10.64 20.18 14.40
N VAL A 113 -9.87 19.24 14.95
CA VAL A 113 -9.31 18.15 14.15
C VAL A 113 -10.40 17.16 13.71
N GLU A 114 -11.41 16.90 14.54
CA GLU A 114 -12.54 16.06 14.16
C GLU A 114 -13.38 16.69 13.03
N ASP A 115 -13.57 18.01 13.06
CA ASP A 115 -14.26 18.74 12.00
C ASP A 115 -13.42 18.83 10.73
N TYR A 116 -12.11 19.07 10.85
CA TYR A 116 -11.18 19.00 9.74
C TYR A 116 -11.17 17.60 9.08
N ARG A 117 -11.26 16.53 9.86
CA ARG A 117 -11.40 15.18 9.29
C ARG A 117 -12.69 15.03 8.47
N LYS A 118 -13.80 15.63 8.91
CA LYS A 118 -15.07 15.58 8.15
C LYS A 118 -14.96 16.33 6.83
N THR A 119 -14.28 17.49 6.80
CA THR A 119 -14.07 18.23 5.54
C THR A 119 -13.22 17.41 4.56
N LEU A 120 -12.18 16.72 5.05
CA LEU A 120 -11.39 15.80 4.22
C LEU A 120 -12.22 14.64 3.66
N TYR A 121 -13.17 14.09 4.42
CA TYR A 121 -14.10 13.07 3.90
C TYR A 121 -15.00 13.63 2.79
N ALA A 122 -15.56 14.83 2.97
CA ALA A 122 -16.39 15.47 1.95
C ALA A 122 -15.62 15.70 0.64
N MET A 123 -14.35 16.13 0.72
CA MET A 123 -13.49 16.30 -0.46
C MET A 123 -13.25 14.98 -1.21
N VAL A 124 -13.06 13.87 -0.50
CA VAL A 124 -12.90 12.53 -1.13
C VAL A 124 -14.18 12.08 -1.83
N ASP A 125 -15.34 12.34 -1.24
CA ASP A 125 -16.63 11.98 -1.82
C ASP A 125 -16.93 12.81 -3.08
N GLU A 126 -16.70 14.11 -3.04
CA GLU A 126 -16.89 14.99 -4.20
C GLU A 126 -16.00 14.59 -5.38
N ARG A 127 -14.72 14.28 -5.12
CA ARG A 127 -13.79 13.80 -6.15
C ARG A 127 -14.32 12.54 -6.83
N THR A 128 -14.89 11.63 -6.04
CA THR A 128 -15.33 10.37 -6.61
C THR A 128 -16.57 10.56 -7.47
N GLN A 129 -17.50 11.43 -7.06
CA GLN A 129 -18.66 11.80 -7.86
C GLN A 129 -18.26 12.43 -9.21
N ARG A 130 -17.20 13.26 -9.23
CA ARG A 130 -16.66 13.84 -10.48
C ARG A 130 -15.95 12.81 -11.38
N SER A 131 -15.39 11.76 -10.80
CA SER A 131 -14.61 10.74 -11.52
C SER A 131 -15.42 9.56 -12.03
N GLU A 132 -16.67 9.39 -11.60
CA GLU A 132 -17.54 8.40 -12.20
C GLU A 132 -17.78 8.78 -13.67
N PRO A 133 -17.33 7.96 -14.64
CA PRO A 133 -17.54 8.26 -16.04
C PRO A 133 -19.04 8.39 -16.24
N ALA A 134 -19.47 9.54 -16.82
CA ALA A 134 -20.86 9.84 -17.09
C ALA A 134 -21.55 8.58 -17.60
N LYS A 135 -22.55 8.12 -16.82
CA LYS A 135 -23.34 6.93 -17.12
C LYS A 135 -23.74 7.03 -18.60
N PRO A 136 -23.36 6.09 -19.48
CA PRO A 136 -23.69 6.18 -20.89
C PRO A 136 -25.20 6.34 -20.97
N MET A 137 -25.64 7.51 -21.42
CA MET A 137 -27.04 7.85 -21.60
C MET A 137 -27.60 6.79 -22.54
N GLN A 138 -28.55 5.99 -22.04
CA GLN A 138 -29.16 4.89 -22.78
C GLN A 138 -29.83 5.48 -24.02
N ALA A 139 -29.14 5.44 -25.16
CA ALA A 139 -29.76 5.56 -26.46
C ALA A 139 -30.53 4.27 -26.70
N ALA A 140 -31.86 4.37 -26.73
CA ALA A 140 -32.73 3.28 -27.13
C ALA A 140 -32.41 2.90 -28.60
N GLY A 141 -32.00 1.65 -28.83
CA GLY A 141 -31.82 1.08 -30.16
C GLY A 141 -30.68 0.05 -30.23
N GLU A 142 -30.97 -1.21 -29.92
CA GLU A 142 -30.17 -2.38 -30.29
C GLU A 142 -30.69 -2.97 -31.63
N PRO A 143 -29.95 -3.86 -32.33
CA PRO A 143 -28.55 -4.24 -32.18
C PRO A 143 -27.77 -4.30 -33.52
N GLN A 144 -26.48 -3.96 -33.51
CA GLN A 144 -25.52 -4.73 -34.31
C GLN A 144 -24.18 -4.79 -33.57
N ALA A 145 -23.66 -6.00 -33.50
CA ALA A 145 -22.48 -6.40 -32.76
C ALA A 145 -21.23 -5.71 -33.31
N GLU A 146 -20.54 -4.95 -32.47
CA GLU A 146 -19.15 -4.59 -32.70
C GLU A 146 -18.36 -4.67 -31.38
N GLU A 147 -17.21 -5.33 -31.50
CA GLU A 147 -16.34 -5.76 -30.42
C GLU A 147 -15.71 -4.55 -29.69
N PRO A 148 -15.73 -4.50 -28.34
CA PRO A 148 -15.26 -3.30 -27.63
C PRO A 148 -13.72 -3.20 -27.65
N PRO A 149 -13.16 -1.99 -27.88
CA PRO A 149 -11.72 -1.80 -27.93
C PRO A 149 -11.06 -1.92 -26.54
N PRO A 150 -9.77 -2.31 -26.48
CA PRO A 150 -9.07 -2.58 -25.23
C PRO A 150 -8.90 -1.32 -24.38
N ARG A 151 -9.36 -1.39 -23.12
CA ARG A 151 -9.19 -0.34 -22.11
C ARG A 151 -7.72 -0.16 -21.73
N LYS A 152 -7.17 1.02 -22.01
CA LYS A 152 -5.83 1.44 -21.62
C LYS A 152 -5.80 1.79 -20.12
N THR A 153 -5.22 0.91 -19.31
CA THR A 153 -4.85 1.25 -17.92
C THR A 153 -3.54 2.04 -17.96
N SER A 154 -3.58 3.31 -17.53
CA SER A 154 -2.40 4.16 -17.35
C SER A 154 -1.56 3.66 -16.18
N ARG A 155 -0.66 2.72 -16.48
CA ARG A 155 0.42 2.31 -15.58
C ARG A 155 1.50 3.39 -15.64
N THR A 156 1.62 4.18 -14.58
CA THR A 156 2.74 5.11 -14.40
C THR A 156 4.05 4.32 -14.52
N LYS A 157 4.77 4.61 -15.60
CA LYS A 157 6.05 4.04 -15.96
C LYS A 157 7.07 4.50 -14.92
N ARG A 158 7.29 3.70 -13.90
CA ARG A 158 8.39 3.91 -12.96
C ARG A 158 9.64 3.39 -13.66
N ASP A 159 10.45 4.32 -14.17
CA ASP A 159 11.77 4.07 -14.73
C ASP A 159 12.64 3.46 -13.63
N THR A 160 12.67 2.13 -13.59
CA THR A 160 13.58 1.36 -12.76
C THR A 160 14.56 0.69 -13.72
N SER A 161 15.68 1.39 -13.89
CA SER A 161 17.03 0.89 -14.15
C SER A 161 17.23 -0.19 -15.20
N ALA A 162 17.91 0.24 -16.27
CA ALA A 162 18.94 -0.49 -17.00
C ALA A 162 18.54 -1.86 -17.54
N ALA A 163 18.01 -1.82 -18.76
CA ALA A 163 18.14 -2.81 -19.82
C ALA A 163 19.13 -3.96 -19.52
N SER A 164 18.62 -5.00 -18.85
CA SER A 164 19.07 -6.36 -19.15
C SER A 164 18.58 -6.63 -20.56
N ALA A 165 19.49 -6.51 -21.54
CA ALA A 165 19.25 -6.97 -22.90
C ALA A 165 18.62 -8.37 -22.83
N ALA A 166 17.51 -8.57 -23.54
CA ALA A 166 16.77 -9.82 -23.57
C ALA A 166 17.65 -10.92 -24.18
N ALA A 167 18.57 -11.46 -23.38
CA ALA A 167 19.31 -12.65 -23.71
C ALA A 167 18.27 -13.75 -23.90
N ALA A 168 18.41 -14.51 -24.99
CA ALA A 168 17.62 -15.72 -25.19
C ALA A 168 17.67 -16.54 -23.88
N PRO A 169 16.56 -17.20 -23.48
CA PRO A 169 16.52 -17.97 -22.25
C PRO A 169 17.70 -18.93 -22.25
N ALA A 170 18.62 -18.74 -21.32
CA ALA A 170 19.79 -19.60 -21.21
C ALA A 170 19.30 -21.03 -21.07
N THR A 171 19.86 -21.94 -21.87
CA THR A 171 19.57 -23.37 -21.72
C THR A 171 19.91 -23.79 -20.29
N ASP A 172 19.21 -24.80 -19.79
CA ASP A 172 19.41 -25.30 -18.42
C ASP A 172 20.88 -25.61 -18.13
N ASP A 173 21.62 -26.14 -19.10
CA ASP A 173 23.03 -26.47 -18.96
C ASP A 173 23.93 -25.24 -18.92
N ALA A 174 23.64 -24.21 -19.70
CA ALA A 174 24.33 -22.93 -19.60
C ALA A 174 24.09 -22.27 -18.23
N LEU A 175 22.86 -22.39 -17.71
CA LEU A 175 22.51 -21.87 -16.40
C LEU A 175 23.19 -22.66 -15.28
N ARG A 176 23.27 -23.99 -15.37
CA ARG A 176 24.05 -24.84 -14.46
C ARG A 176 25.53 -24.46 -14.47
N ALA A 177 26.14 -24.33 -15.65
CA ALA A 177 27.55 -23.97 -15.79
C ALA A 177 27.84 -22.62 -15.14
N ARG A 178 26.98 -21.62 -15.38
CA ARG A 178 27.11 -20.29 -14.77
C ARG A 178 26.97 -20.34 -13.24
N LEU A 179 25.91 -20.97 -12.73
CA LEU A 179 25.72 -21.07 -11.27
C LEU A 179 26.82 -21.90 -10.59
N ARG A 180 27.42 -22.87 -11.29
CA ARG A 180 28.59 -23.62 -10.82
C ARG A 180 29.81 -22.71 -10.71
N GLY A 181 30.08 -21.89 -11.73
CA GLY A 181 31.17 -20.90 -11.71
C GLY A 181 31.00 -19.84 -10.62
N GLU A 182 29.75 -19.45 -10.32
CA GLU A 182 29.42 -18.53 -9.22
C GLU A 182 29.44 -19.21 -7.84
N GLY A 183 29.58 -20.54 -7.75
CA GLY A 183 29.47 -21.28 -6.49
C GLY A 183 28.05 -21.28 -5.89
N ARG A 184 27.03 -20.96 -6.69
CA ARG A 184 25.61 -20.83 -6.27
C ARG A 184 24.74 -22.00 -6.71
N LEU A 185 25.31 -23.00 -7.40
CA LEU A 185 24.57 -24.17 -7.86
C LEU A 185 24.01 -24.98 -6.68
N GLN A 186 24.81 -25.20 -5.64
CA GLN A 186 24.40 -25.99 -4.48
C GLN A 186 23.24 -25.31 -3.73
N GLY A 187 22.15 -26.06 -3.52
CA GLY A 187 20.96 -25.55 -2.84
C GLY A 187 20.06 -24.68 -3.73
N SER A 188 20.37 -24.50 -5.01
CA SER A 188 19.44 -23.90 -5.96
C SER A 188 18.17 -24.76 -6.10
N VAL A 189 17.06 -24.11 -6.40
CA VAL A 189 15.76 -24.76 -6.60
C VAL A 189 15.16 -24.35 -7.94
N ARG A 190 14.41 -25.24 -8.57
CA ARG A 190 13.63 -24.96 -9.78
C ARG A 190 12.16 -24.94 -9.43
N LEU A 191 11.49 -23.86 -9.78
CA LEU A 191 10.03 -23.78 -9.73
C LEU A 191 9.46 -24.17 -11.09
N VAL A 192 8.62 -25.19 -11.13
CA VAL A 192 7.98 -25.72 -12.34
C VAL A 192 6.47 -25.83 -12.18
N GLY A 193 5.77 -26.07 -13.29
CA GLY A 193 4.38 -26.53 -13.31
C GLY A 193 3.34 -25.47 -13.66
N ARG A 194 3.66 -24.18 -13.57
CA ARG A 194 2.73 -23.15 -14.04
C ARG A 194 2.67 -23.15 -15.56
N SER A 195 1.48 -23.31 -16.15
CA SER A 195 1.32 -23.24 -17.61
C SER A 195 1.66 -21.84 -18.15
N GLU A 196 2.35 -21.79 -19.29
CA GLU A 196 2.76 -20.54 -19.98
C GLU A 196 1.59 -19.62 -20.34
N GLN A 197 0.41 -20.21 -20.56
CA GLN A 197 -0.81 -19.46 -20.91
C GLN A 197 -1.51 -18.85 -19.69
N ARG A 198 -1.11 -19.21 -18.47
CA ARG A 198 -1.75 -18.73 -17.24
C ARG A 198 -1.05 -17.48 -16.71
N LYS A 199 -1.79 -16.69 -15.94
CA LYS A 199 -1.22 -15.52 -15.27
C LYS A 199 -0.05 -15.93 -14.37
N GLN A 200 0.96 -15.07 -14.26
CA GLN A 200 2.16 -15.35 -13.47
C GLN A 200 2.94 -16.59 -13.93
N ALA A 201 2.79 -17.07 -15.17
CA ALA A 201 3.64 -18.14 -15.72
C ALA A 201 5.15 -17.89 -15.53
N SER A 202 5.52 -16.61 -15.55
CA SER A 202 6.88 -16.14 -15.36
C SER A 202 7.48 -16.44 -13.98
N ILE A 203 6.71 -16.93 -13.00
CA ILE A 203 7.27 -17.43 -11.73
C ILE A 203 8.10 -18.69 -11.93
N ASN A 204 7.82 -19.50 -12.97
CA ASN A 204 8.65 -20.67 -13.29
C ASN A 204 10.08 -20.24 -13.61
N GLY A 205 11.03 -21.11 -13.27
CA GLY A 205 12.45 -20.90 -13.53
C GLY A 205 13.33 -21.41 -12.41
N VAL A 206 14.64 -21.20 -12.56
CA VAL A 206 15.64 -21.56 -11.55
C VAL A 206 15.87 -20.39 -10.62
N TYR A 207 15.92 -20.68 -9.32
CA TYR A 207 16.18 -19.75 -8.24
C TYR A 207 17.44 -20.17 -7.48
N ALA A 208 18.42 -19.29 -7.48
CA ALA A 208 19.70 -19.49 -6.81
C ALA A 208 19.63 -18.98 -5.37
N LEU A 209 20.24 -19.71 -4.43
CA LEU A 209 20.31 -19.32 -3.03
C LEU A 209 21.07 -17.99 -2.88
N LEU A 210 20.54 -17.07 -2.06
CA LEU A 210 21.20 -15.83 -1.68
C LEU A 210 22.19 -16.10 -0.55
N LYS A 211 23.39 -15.52 -0.66
CA LYS A 211 24.49 -15.73 0.32
C LYS A 211 24.12 -15.28 1.73
N GLU A 212 23.37 -14.17 1.85
CA GLU A 212 23.01 -13.57 3.14
C GLU A 212 21.61 -13.97 3.64
N GLY A 213 20.82 -14.65 2.80
CA GLY A 213 19.42 -14.96 3.09
C GLY A 213 18.57 -13.71 3.38
N LEU A 214 17.42 -13.90 4.04
CA LEU A 214 16.62 -12.81 4.60
C LEU A 214 16.47 -13.05 6.10
N LYS A 215 17.09 -12.18 6.92
CA LYS A 215 17.03 -12.28 8.40
C LYS A 215 17.49 -13.66 8.91
N GLY A 216 18.56 -14.20 8.32
CA GLY A 216 19.10 -15.52 8.67
C GLY A 216 18.28 -16.71 8.16
N LYS A 217 17.22 -16.48 7.37
CA LYS A 217 16.43 -17.54 6.71
C LYS A 217 16.84 -17.68 5.24
N PRO A 218 16.71 -18.88 4.66
CA PRO A 218 17.00 -19.07 3.24
C PRO A 218 16.11 -18.17 2.37
N ALA A 219 16.74 -17.53 1.40
CA ALA A 219 16.07 -16.75 0.37
C ALA A 219 16.75 -17.03 -0.96
N TYR A 220 15.98 -16.97 -2.03
CA TYR A 220 16.41 -17.32 -3.37
C TYR A 220 16.08 -16.21 -4.34
N GLU A 221 16.91 -16.02 -5.35
CA GLU A 221 16.75 -15.06 -6.42
C GLU A 221 16.65 -15.79 -7.75
N LYS A 222 15.74 -15.34 -8.63
CA LYS A 222 15.56 -15.92 -9.95
C LYS A 222 16.82 -15.72 -10.79
N ALA A 223 17.42 -16.82 -11.20
CA ALA A 223 18.71 -16.81 -11.87
C ALA A 223 18.60 -16.63 -13.39
N ASP A 224 17.47 -16.95 -14.02
CA ASP A 224 17.37 -16.97 -15.50
C ASP A 224 17.44 -15.60 -16.20
N GLY A 225 17.55 -14.50 -15.44
CA GLY A 225 17.66 -13.14 -15.98
C GLY A 225 16.35 -12.60 -16.59
N SER A 226 15.25 -13.35 -16.55
CA SER A 226 13.99 -12.93 -17.17
C SER A 226 13.28 -11.83 -16.38
N ALA A 227 13.37 -11.86 -15.05
CA ALA A 227 12.82 -10.85 -14.15
C ALA A 227 13.40 -11.02 -12.75
N SER A 228 13.56 -9.91 -12.03
CA SER A 228 13.88 -9.93 -10.60
C SER A 228 12.69 -10.50 -9.82
N ARG A 229 12.84 -11.74 -9.34
CA ARG A 229 11.90 -12.39 -8.44
C ARG A 229 12.64 -13.11 -7.33
N TYR A 230 12.03 -13.13 -6.16
CA TYR A 230 12.60 -13.73 -4.97
C TYR A 230 11.65 -14.76 -4.38
N ILE A 231 12.21 -15.86 -3.88
CA ILE A 231 11.51 -16.82 -3.02
C ILE A 231 12.08 -16.66 -1.61
N PHE A 232 11.24 -16.40 -0.61
CA PHE A 232 11.72 -16.24 0.77
C PHE A 232 10.66 -16.67 1.79
N TYR A 233 11.12 -17.03 2.99
CA TYR A 233 10.22 -17.36 4.09
C TYR A 233 9.81 -16.09 4.85
N SER A 234 8.51 -15.82 4.89
CA SER A 234 7.93 -14.77 5.72
C SER A 234 7.63 -15.32 7.10
N GLU A 235 8.54 -15.08 8.05
CA GLU A 235 8.38 -15.50 9.45
C GLU A 235 7.10 -14.93 10.07
N ARG A 236 6.82 -13.63 9.81
CA ARG A 236 5.62 -12.95 10.30
C ARG A 236 4.33 -13.66 9.88
N LYS A 237 4.33 -14.30 8.71
CA LYS A 237 3.14 -14.95 8.14
C LYS A 237 3.20 -16.47 8.12
N GLY A 238 4.31 -17.09 8.54
CA GLY A 238 4.50 -18.54 8.52
C GLY A 238 4.34 -19.16 7.12
N ARG A 239 4.94 -18.55 6.08
CA ARG A 239 4.80 -19.04 4.69
C ARG A 239 5.94 -18.61 3.78
N TRP A 240 6.21 -19.42 2.77
CA TRP A 240 7.02 -19.06 1.62
C TRP A 240 6.27 -18.09 0.72
N LYS A 241 6.96 -17.09 0.17
CA LYS A 241 6.41 -16.10 -0.77
C LYS A 241 7.27 -16.05 -2.03
N ILE A 242 6.62 -15.78 -3.16
CA ILE A 242 7.29 -15.34 -4.40
C ILE A 242 6.90 -13.88 -4.63
N ALA A 243 7.87 -12.98 -4.67
CA ALA A 243 7.61 -11.55 -4.86
C ALA A 243 8.70 -10.89 -5.72
N GLU A 244 8.44 -9.65 -6.13
CA GLU A 244 9.39 -8.84 -6.92
C GLU A 244 10.51 -8.26 -6.05
N SER A 245 10.25 -8.06 -4.75
CA SER A 245 11.23 -7.64 -3.76
C SER A 245 11.24 -8.60 -2.58
N ILE A 246 12.35 -8.61 -1.84
CA ILE A 246 12.54 -9.45 -0.64
C ILE A 246 11.82 -8.90 0.62
N ASP A 247 10.93 -7.92 0.45
CA ASP A 247 10.18 -7.30 1.53
C ASP A 247 8.84 -8.02 1.78
N ASP A 248 8.50 -8.24 3.05
CA ASP A 248 7.21 -8.83 3.44
C ASP A 248 6.03 -7.84 3.29
N SER A 249 6.29 -6.55 3.06
CA SER A 249 5.26 -5.53 2.88
C SER A 249 4.63 -5.51 1.48
N ALA A 250 5.38 -5.92 0.45
CA ALA A 250 4.95 -5.82 -0.93
C ALA A 250 3.99 -6.95 -1.34
N GLY A 251 3.24 -6.70 -2.42
CA GLY A 251 2.41 -7.71 -3.08
C GLY A 251 3.24 -8.92 -3.53
N ASN A 252 2.64 -10.10 -3.49
CA ASN A 252 3.29 -11.36 -3.87
C ASN A 252 2.56 -12.03 -5.04
N PHE A 253 3.34 -12.72 -5.89
CA PHE A 253 2.84 -13.48 -7.02
C PHE A 253 2.28 -14.84 -6.59
N ALA A 254 2.91 -15.46 -5.60
CA ALA A 254 2.49 -16.72 -5.03
C ALA A 254 2.88 -16.83 -3.55
N TYR A 255 2.27 -17.77 -2.84
CA TYR A 255 2.73 -18.19 -1.51
C TYR A 255 2.44 -19.66 -1.23
N ALA A 256 3.20 -20.28 -0.35
CA ALA A 256 2.94 -21.62 0.17
C ALA A 256 3.03 -21.63 1.69
N LYS A 257 1.97 -22.07 2.37
CA LYS A 257 1.96 -22.16 3.84
C LYS A 257 2.93 -23.25 4.29
N SER A 258 3.78 -22.95 5.26
CA SER A 258 4.71 -23.94 5.83
C SER A 258 4.97 -23.65 7.30
N LYS A 259 4.97 -24.71 8.11
CA LYS A 259 5.34 -24.65 9.54
C LYS A 259 6.86 -24.56 9.75
N SER A 260 7.63 -24.80 8.70
CA SER A 260 9.09 -24.81 8.71
C SER A 260 9.64 -23.84 7.67
N ASP A 261 10.79 -23.26 8.00
CA ASP A 261 11.67 -22.48 7.14
C ASP A 261 12.65 -23.36 6.33
N ALA A 262 12.46 -24.68 6.35
CA ALA A 262 13.18 -25.60 5.47
C ALA A 262 12.97 -25.22 3.99
N PRO A 263 14.01 -25.36 3.15
CA PRO A 263 13.95 -25.05 1.73
C PRO A 263 12.66 -25.53 1.05
N PRO A 264 12.08 -24.73 0.14
CA PRO A 264 10.83 -25.08 -0.49
C PRO A 264 10.99 -26.37 -1.29
N GLY A 265 10.26 -27.41 -0.89
CA GLY A 265 10.28 -28.73 -1.50
C GLY A 265 9.04 -29.04 -2.36
N PRO A 266 8.97 -30.26 -2.93
CA PRO A 266 7.88 -30.65 -3.83
C PRO A 266 6.53 -30.83 -3.12
N SER A 267 6.53 -30.97 -1.79
CA SER A 267 5.31 -31.12 -0.97
C SER A 267 4.62 -29.80 -0.64
N LEU A 268 5.23 -28.65 -0.97
CA LEU A 268 4.61 -27.36 -0.73
C LEU A 268 3.45 -27.11 -1.70
N ARG A 269 2.30 -26.73 -1.14
CA ARG A 269 1.12 -26.37 -1.93
C ARG A 269 1.12 -24.87 -2.18
N TRP A 270 1.33 -24.51 -3.44
CA TRP A 270 1.43 -23.12 -3.88
C TRP A 270 0.06 -22.53 -4.21
N MET A 271 -0.19 -21.35 -3.64
CA MET A 271 -1.32 -20.48 -3.96
C MET A 271 -0.81 -19.38 -4.88
N VAL A 272 -1.32 -19.29 -6.10
CA VAL A 272 -0.85 -18.33 -7.14
C VAL A 272 -1.91 -17.26 -7.37
N PHE A 273 -1.49 -16.01 -7.50
CA PHE A 273 -2.40 -14.87 -7.69
C PHE A 273 -2.92 -14.79 -9.14
N GLU A 274 -4.21 -15.03 -9.32
CA GLU A 274 -4.91 -15.00 -10.61
C GLU A 274 -5.49 -13.60 -10.95
N GLY A 275 -5.30 -12.61 -10.07
CA GLY A 275 -5.81 -11.25 -10.25
C GLY A 275 -6.94 -10.89 -9.29
N ASN A 276 -7.41 -9.65 -9.37
CA ASN A 276 -8.26 -9.06 -8.33
C ASN A 276 -9.61 -9.77 -8.15
N LYS A 277 -10.14 -10.43 -9.19
CA LYS A 277 -11.43 -11.13 -9.12
C LYS A 277 -11.31 -12.50 -8.44
N LEU A 278 -10.28 -13.27 -8.80
CA LEU A 278 -10.10 -14.64 -8.33
C LEU A 278 -9.21 -14.72 -7.08
N GLY A 279 -8.38 -13.72 -6.85
CA GLY A 279 -7.44 -13.70 -5.73
C GLY A 279 -6.34 -14.75 -5.91
N PHE A 280 -6.05 -15.47 -4.82
CA PHE A 280 -5.06 -16.55 -4.81
C PHE A 280 -5.76 -17.90 -4.91
N THR A 281 -5.38 -18.69 -5.92
CA THR A 281 -5.92 -20.02 -6.17
C THR A 281 -4.81 -21.07 -5.99
N GLU A 282 -5.14 -22.23 -5.44
CA GLU A 282 -4.21 -23.35 -5.34
C GLU A 282 -3.85 -23.86 -6.74
N ASP A 283 -2.56 -24.05 -7.00
CA ASP A 283 -2.06 -24.64 -8.24
C ASP A 283 -1.21 -25.87 -7.93
N LEU A 284 -1.85 -27.05 -7.99
CA LEU A 284 -1.24 -28.33 -7.65
C LEU A 284 -0.09 -28.71 -8.58
N ALA A 285 -0.02 -28.13 -9.78
CA ALA A 285 1.08 -28.38 -10.70
C ALA A 285 2.35 -27.66 -10.25
N VAL A 286 2.20 -26.50 -9.58
CA VAL A 286 3.32 -25.66 -9.16
C VAL A 286 4.04 -26.30 -7.98
N ARG A 287 5.33 -26.58 -8.16
CA ARG A 287 6.18 -27.21 -7.14
C ARG A 287 7.64 -26.79 -7.28
N CYS A 288 8.39 -26.94 -6.20
CA CYS A 288 9.84 -26.72 -6.17
C CYS A 288 10.57 -28.05 -6.23
N GLU A 289 11.57 -28.13 -7.10
CA GLU A 289 12.47 -29.28 -7.25
C GLU A 289 13.91 -28.82 -6.99
N PRO A 290 14.79 -29.65 -6.39
CA PRO A 290 16.21 -29.33 -6.29
C PRO A 290 16.83 -29.11 -7.68
N PHE A 291 17.66 -28.09 -7.83
CA PHE A 291 18.39 -27.81 -9.07
C PHE A 291 19.89 -28.00 -8.85
N GLY A 292 20.51 -28.90 -9.62
CA GLY A 292 21.97 -29.13 -9.56
C GLY A 292 22.40 -30.40 -8.84
N LEU A 293 21.45 -31.22 -8.38
CA LEU A 293 21.75 -32.64 -8.14
C LEU A 293 21.77 -33.30 -9.52
N ASP A 294 22.93 -33.80 -9.94
CA ASP A 294 23.00 -34.73 -11.05
C ASP A 294 22.12 -35.92 -10.65
N ALA A 295 21.03 -36.10 -11.39
CA ALA A 295 20.01 -37.10 -11.09
C ALA A 295 20.57 -38.52 -11.21
#